data_AF-A0A452G893-F1
#
_entry.id   AF-A0A452G893-F1
#
_cell.length_a   1.000
_cell.length_b   1.000
_cell.length_c   1.000
_cell.angle_alpha   90.00
_cell.angle_beta   90.00
_cell.angle_gamma   90.00
#
_symmetry.space_group_name_H-M   'P 1'
#
loop_
_entity.id
_entity.type
_entity.pdbx_description
1 polymer ?
#
loop_
_entity_poly.entity_id
_entity_poly.type
_entity_poly.pdbx_seq_one_letter_code
_entity_poly.pdbx_strand_id
1 'polypeptide(L)'
;MLTDLESAINSLIEVYHNYSLLKGNYHAVYRDDLKRLLETECPKFLKKKDADTWFKELDINQDGGINFEEFLVLVIKVGLAAHEDIHKE
;
A
#
# COMPACT_ATOMS: atom_id res chain seq x y z
N MET A 1 25.12 8.31 -4.93
CA MET A 1 24.60 7.87 -3.63
C MET A 1 23.27 8.56 -3.47
N LEU A 2 22.20 7.83 -3.17
CA LEU A 2 20.88 8.42 -2.96
C LEU A 2 20.84 9.09 -1.58
N THR A 3 20.04 10.14 -1.45
CA THR A 3 19.69 10.70 -0.14
C THR A 3 18.72 9.76 0.60
N ASP A 4 18.53 9.98 1.90
CA ASP A 4 17.64 9.15 2.72
C ASP A 4 16.20 9.17 2.20
N LEU A 5 15.70 10.35 1.78
CA LEU A 5 14.36 10.48 1.25
C LEU A 5 14.19 9.78 -0.11
N GLU A 6 15.15 9.95 -1.02
CA GLU A 6 15.14 9.25 -2.31
C GLU A 6 15.20 7.73 -2.12
N SER A 7 15.99 7.26 -1.14
CA SER A 7 16.09 5.85 -0.80
C SER A 7 14.77 5.31 -0.24
N ALA A 8 14.11 6.06 0.64
CA ALA A 8 12.79 5.69 1.18
C ALA A 8 11.72 5.62 0.08
N ILE A 9 11.71 6.59 -0.85
CA ILE A 9 10.80 6.57 -2.00
C ILE A 9 11.05 5.33 -2.87
N ASN A 10 12.31 4.98 -3.13
CA ASN A 10 12.63 3.76 -3.88
C ASN A 10 12.15 2.49 -3.17
N SER A 11 12.25 2.43 -1.84
CA SER A 11 11.69 1.31 -1.07
C SER A 11 10.16 1.22 -1.19
N LEU A 12 9.43 2.34 -1.22
CA LEU A 12 7.98 2.33 -1.44
C LEU A 12 7.62 1.78 -2.83
N ILE A 13 8.38 2.17 -3.86
CA ILE A 13 8.21 1.68 -5.23
C ILE A 13 8.50 0.18 -5.30
N GLU A 14 9.56 -0.29 -4.65
CA GLU A 14 9.93 -1.71 -4.62
C GLU A 14 8.85 -2.55 -3.91
N VAL A 15 8.35 -2.10 -2.77
CA VAL A 15 7.24 -2.76 -2.07
C VAL A 15 6.02 -2.87 -2.99
N TYR A 16 5.62 -1.80 -3.68
CA TYR A 16 4.51 -1.87 -4.63
C TYR A 16 4.74 -2.93 -5.72
N HIS A 17 5.92 -2.93 -6.34
CA HIS A 17 6.24 -3.86 -7.41
C HIS A 17 6.40 -5.32 -6.97
N ASN A 18 6.70 -5.58 -5.69
CA ASN A 18 6.66 -6.94 -5.14
C ASN A 18 5.27 -7.60 -5.26
N TYR A 19 4.21 -6.79 -5.35
CA TYR A 19 2.83 -7.26 -5.48
C TYR A 19 2.24 -6.99 -6.88
N SER A 20 2.56 -5.86 -7.51
CA SER A 20 2.00 -5.52 -8.82
C SER A 20 2.55 -6.40 -9.96
N LEU A 21 3.72 -7.01 -9.77
CA LEU A 21 4.34 -7.89 -10.76
C LEU A 21 3.87 -9.35 -10.67
N LEU A 22 3.00 -9.68 -9.71
CA LEU A 22 2.58 -11.06 -9.49
C LEU A 22 1.74 -11.62 -10.64
N LYS A 23 0.92 -10.78 -11.27
CA LYS A 23 0.06 -11.17 -12.40
C LYS A 23 -0.46 -9.98 -13.18
N GLY A 24 -0.98 -10.24 -14.38
CA GLY A 24 -1.72 -9.26 -15.17
C GLY A 24 -0.89 -8.04 -15.56
N ASN A 25 -1.42 -6.84 -15.28
CA ASN A 25 -0.76 -5.57 -15.57
C ASN A 25 0.31 -5.28 -14.49
N TYR A 26 1.55 -5.04 -14.93
CA TYR A 26 2.69 -4.72 -14.05
C TYR A 26 2.51 -3.43 -13.24
N HIS A 27 1.55 -2.58 -13.61
CA HIS A 27 1.15 -1.38 -12.88
C HIS A 27 -0.18 -1.54 -12.13
N ALA A 28 -0.61 -2.76 -11.78
CA ALA A 28 -1.81 -2.98 -11.00
C ALA A 28 -1.60 -4.01 -9.88
N VAL A 29 -2.01 -3.67 -8.66
CA VAL A 29 -2.16 -4.63 -7.56
C VAL A 29 -3.61 -5.07 -7.49
N TYR A 30 -3.88 -6.34 -7.79
CA TYR A 30 -5.23 -6.87 -7.77
C TYR A 30 -5.70 -7.19 -6.34
N ARG A 31 -6.99 -7.47 -6.20
CA ARG A 31 -7.67 -7.62 -4.91
C ARG A 31 -7.02 -8.58 -3.93
N ASP A 32 -6.67 -9.77 -4.40
CA ASP A 32 -5.99 -10.80 -3.62
C ASP A 32 -4.51 -10.45 -3.36
N ASP A 33 -3.86 -9.73 -4.28
CA ASP A 33 -2.49 -9.23 -4.09
C ASP A 33 -2.44 -8.13 -3.03
N LEU A 34 -3.44 -7.22 -3.01
CA LEU A 34 -3.57 -6.20 -1.97
C LEU A 34 -3.79 -6.84 -0.61
N LYS A 35 -4.61 -7.90 -0.52
CA LYS A 35 -4.78 -8.65 0.72
C LYS A 35 -3.44 -9.18 1.23
N ARG A 36 -2.64 -9.79 0.35
CA ARG A 36 -1.31 -10.30 0.70
C ARG A 36 -0.34 -9.18 1.13
N LEU A 37 -0.39 -8.05 0.44
CA LEU A 37 0.37 -6.84 0.80
C LEU A 37 0.01 -6.38 2.21
N LEU A 38 -1.28 -6.24 2.50
CA LEU A 38 -1.74 -5.78 3.81
C LEU A 38 -1.41 -6.78 4.93
N GLU A 39 -1.46 -8.08 4.66
CA GLU A 39 -1.08 -9.13 5.61
C GLU A 39 0.42 -9.13 5.93
N THR A 40 1.25 -8.79 4.94
CA THR A 40 2.71 -8.84 5.04
C THR A 40 3.30 -7.53 5.55
N GLU A 41 2.95 -6.41 4.92
CA GLU A 41 3.57 -5.10 5.15
C GLU A 41 2.83 -4.28 6.22
N CYS A 42 1.51 -4.46 6.34
CA CYS A 42 0.63 -3.62 7.16
C CYS A 42 -0.33 -4.39 8.09
N PRO A 43 0.09 -5.46 8.80
CA PRO A 43 -0.83 -6.37 9.50
C PRO A 43 -1.66 -5.70 10.61
N LYS A 44 -1.16 -4.61 11.20
CA LYS A 44 -1.91 -3.82 12.20
C LYS A 44 -3.16 -3.17 11.61
N PHE A 45 -3.14 -2.79 10.33
CA PHE A 45 -4.26 -2.12 9.67
C PHE A 45 -5.39 -3.08 9.29
N LEU A 46 -5.08 -4.37 9.12
CA LEU A 46 -6.10 -5.42 8.94
C LEU A 46 -6.93 -5.70 10.20
N LYS A 47 -6.41 -5.36 11.39
CA LYS A 47 -7.18 -5.48 12.63
C LYS A 47 -8.32 -4.45 12.72
N LYS A 48 -8.20 -3.33 11.99
CA LYS A 48 -9.16 -2.23 12.02
C LYS A 48 -10.11 -2.24 10.83
N LYS A 49 -9.66 -2.78 9.68
CA LYS A 49 -10.41 -2.76 8.41
C LYS A 49 -9.97 -3.95 7.55
N ASP A 50 -10.94 -4.72 7.04
CA ASP A 50 -10.65 -5.85 6.17
C ASP A 50 -10.08 -5.43 4.81
N ALA A 51 -9.37 -6.35 4.15
CA ALA A 51 -8.70 -6.11 2.88
C ALA A 51 -9.69 -5.73 1.75
N ASP A 52 -10.92 -6.23 1.81
CA ASP A 52 -11.95 -5.99 0.81
C ASP A 52 -12.45 -4.55 0.83
N THR A 53 -12.58 -3.99 2.03
CA THR A 53 -12.94 -2.60 2.27
C THR A 53 -11.78 -1.69 1.88
N TRP A 54 -10.53 -2.06 2.21
CA TRP A 54 -9.35 -1.37 1.71
C TRP A 54 -9.30 -1.31 0.18
N PHE A 55 -9.53 -2.43 -0.49
CA PHE A 55 -9.52 -2.48 -1.94
C PHE A 55 -10.54 -1.50 -2.54
N LYS A 56 -11.79 -1.54 -2.05
CA LYS A 56 -12.84 -0.62 -2.52
C LYS A 56 -12.53 0.85 -2.27
N GLU A 57 -11.80 1.18 -1.21
CA GLU A 57 -11.41 2.56 -0.92
C GLU A 57 -10.25 3.05 -1.79
N LEU A 58 -9.34 2.15 -2.16
CA LEU A 58 -8.14 2.48 -2.93
C LEU A 58 -8.39 2.43 -4.45
N ASP A 59 -9.29 1.57 -4.93
CA ASP A 59 -9.71 1.46 -6.33
C ASP A 59 -10.63 2.63 -6.70
N ILE A 60 -10.06 3.84 -6.75
CA ILE A 60 -10.76 5.10 -6.90
C ILE A 60 -11.39 5.18 -8.29
N ASN A 61 -10.65 4.75 -9.30
CA ASN A 61 -11.12 4.74 -10.68
C ASN A 61 -12.03 3.54 -11.02
N GLN A 62 -12.15 2.56 -10.11
CA GLN A 62 -12.99 1.36 -10.23
C GLN A 62 -12.62 0.47 -11.43
N ASP A 63 -11.33 0.41 -11.78
CA ASP A 63 -10.85 -0.45 -12.87
C ASP A 63 -10.51 -1.88 -12.42
N GLY A 64 -10.58 -2.15 -11.11
CA GLY A 64 -10.32 -3.46 -10.54
C GLY A 64 -8.84 -3.75 -10.28
N GLY A 65 -7.96 -2.74 -10.32
CA GLY A 65 -6.57 -2.84 -9.93
C GLY A 65 -6.05 -1.56 -9.28
N ILE A 66 -5.33 -1.69 -8.16
CA ILE A 66 -4.74 -0.53 -7.49
C ILE A 66 -3.48 -0.13 -8.24
N ASN A 67 -3.49 1.03 -8.89
CA ASN A 67 -2.29 1.59 -9.51
C ASN A 67 -1.36 2.26 -8.48
N PHE A 68 -0.21 2.79 -8.90
CA PHE A 68 0.75 3.37 -7.97
C PHE A 68 0.24 4.64 -7.27
N GLU A 69 -0.53 5.49 -7.95
CA GLU A 69 -1.10 6.71 -7.36
C GLU A 69 -2.11 6.35 -6.27
N GLU A 70 -2.93 5.33 -6.52
CA GLU A 70 -3.90 4.79 -5.56
C GLU A 70 -3.20 4.09 -4.38
N PHE A 71 -2.10 3.36 -4.63
CA PHE A 71 -1.27 2.79 -3.57
C PHE A 71 -0.68 3.88 -2.66
N LEU A 72 -0.29 5.04 -3.19
CA LEU A 72 0.19 6.15 -2.36
C LEU A 72 -0.87 6.66 -1.37
N VAL A 73 -2.16 6.49 -1.66
CA VAL A 73 -3.24 6.79 -0.69
C VAL A 73 -3.16 5.87 0.53
N LEU A 74 -2.82 4.59 0.35
CA LEU A 74 -2.54 3.67 1.45
C LEU A 74 -1.31 4.15 2.25
N VAL A 75 -0.22 4.48 1.55
CA VAL A 75 1.03 4.96 2.19
C VAL A 75 0.77 6.19 3.04
N ILE A 76 0.00 7.16 2.54
CA ILE A 76 -0.38 8.37 3.29
C ILE A 76 -1.15 7.99 4.56
N LYS A 77 -2.19 7.15 4.44
CA LYS A 77 -3.00 6.73 5.60
C LYS A 77 -2.18 5.97 6.65
N VAL A 78 -1.30 5.07 6.21
CA VAL A 78 -0.40 4.31 7.08
C VAL A 78 0.62 5.23 7.74
N GLY A 79 1.24 6.14 6.99
CA GLY A 79 2.23 7.09 7.48
C GLY A 79 1.64 8.04 8.53
N LEU A 80 0.44 8.57 8.31
CA LEU A 80 -0.27 9.39 9.28
C LEU A 80 -0.55 8.63 10.58
N ALA A 81 -1.08 7.41 10.48
CA ALA A 81 -1.36 6.58 11.65
C ALA A 81 -0.08 6.17 12.40
N ALA A 82 1.00 5.85 11.69
CA ALA A 82 2.29 5.53 12.29
C ALA A 82 2.90 6.76 12.99
N HIS A 83 2.79 7.94 12.39
CA HIS A 83 3.22 9.19 13.00
C HIS A 83 2.39 9.54 14.24
N GLU A 84 1.07 9.31 14.24
CA GLU A 84 0.26 9.46 15.46
C GLU A 84 0.67 8.47 16.55
N ASP A 85 0.96 7.21 16.18
CA ASP A 85 1.33 6.16 17.13
C ASP A 85 2.64 6.46 17.89
N ILE A 86 3.61 7.16 17.27
CA ILE A 86 4.86 7.53 17.98
C ILE A 86 4.67 8.62 19.04
N HIS A 87 3.54 9.34 19.03
CA HIS A 87 3.20 10.37 20.02
C HIS A 87 2.24 9.87 21.11
N LYS A 88 1.86 8.59 21.08
CA LYS A 88 0.99 7.99 22.12
C LYS A 88 1.85 7.59 23.32
N GLU A 89 1.53 8.15 24.48
CA GLU A 89 2.09 7.77 25.78
C GLU A 89 1.74 6.34 26.19
#